data_AF-A0A7C6THE5-F1
#
_entry.id   AF-A0A7C6THE5-F1
#
_cell.length_a   1.000
_cell.length_b   1.000
_cell.length_c   1.000
_cell.angle_alpha   90.00
_cell.angle_beta   90.00
_cell.angle_gamma   90.00
#
_symmetry.space_group_name_H-M   'P 1'
#
loop_
_entity.id
_entity.type
_entity.pdbx_description
1 polymer ?
#
loop_
_entity_poly.entity_id
_entity_poly.type
_entity_poly.pdbx_seq_one_letter_code
_entity_poly.pdbx_strand_id
1 'polypeptide(L)'
;MLNTDGSFSFTEEVLAQVDAFLAEYEQVQGPLTDALERGLVVSYALGAMLCDLELVWEALCSAPIFGQQNPRALWEECVRRNADRSAERDEIAAELVRHGWVHVEAEEEETTADVGGSAPAEA
;
A
#
# COMPACT_ATOMS: atom_id res chain seq x y z
N MET A 1 5.77 -7.92 -11.37
CA MET A 1 6.05 -9.02 -12.31
C MET A 1 4.80 -9.71 -12.86
N LEU A 2 4.97 -10.48 -13.94
CA LEU A 2 3.93 -11.33 -14.54
C LEU A 2 3.81 -12.63 -13.73
N ASN A 3 2.63 -12.91 -13.19
CA ASN A 3 2.33 -14.09 -12.40
C ASN A 3 2.00 -15.29 -13.30
N THR A 4 2.05 -16.49 -12.73
CA THR A 4 1.81 -17.75 -13.47
C THR A 4 0.36 -17.91 -13.93
N ASP A 5 -0.58 -17.21 -13.29
CA ASP A 5 -1.99 -17.13 -13.66
C ASP A 5 -2.27 -16.08 -14.76
N GLY A 6 -1.23 -15.39 -15.24
CA GLY A 6 -1.34 -14.33 -16.26
C GLY A 6 -1.73 -12.96 -15.70
N SER A 7 -1.93 -12.83 -14.38
CA SER A 7 -2.01 -11.54 -13.73
C SER A 7 -0.63 -10.85 -13.70
N PHE A 8 -0.59 -9.57 -13.39
CA PHE A 8 0.67 -8.88 -13.12
C PHE A 8 0.49 -7.90 -11.97
N SER A 9 1.48 -7.84 -11.09
CA SER A 9 1.51 -6.94 -9.94
C SER A 9 2.93 -6.42 -9.75
N PHE A 10 3.11 -5.13 -9.54
CA PHE A 10 4.43 -4.53 -9.27
C PHE A 10 4.71 -4.34 -7.77
N THR A 11 3.88 -4.95 -6.90
CA THR A 11 3.95 -4.72 -5.46
C THR A 11 5.34 -5.03 -4.90
N GLU A 12 5.88 -6.22 -5.15
CA GLU A 12 7.21 -6.61 -4.64
C GLU A 12 8.31 -5.66 -5.12
N GLU A 13 8.29 -5.25 -6.38
CA GLU A 13 9.29 -4.35 -6.94
C GLU A 13 9.20 -2.94 -6.34
N VAL A 14 7.98 -2.44 -6.12
CA VAL A 14 7.77 -1.15 -5.46
C VAL A 14 8.27 -1.22 -4.01
N LEU A 15 7.96 -2.29 -3.29
CA LEU A 15 8.42 -2.46 -1.90
C LEU A 15 9.94 -2.54 -1.80
N ALA A 16 10.56 -3.33 -2.68
CA ALA A 16 12.01 -3.44 -2.76
C ALA A 16 12.68 -2.10 -3.08
N GLN A 17 12.07 -1.29 -3.95
CA GLN A 17 12.59 0.03 -4.29
C GLN A 17 12.50 1.01 -3.10
N VAL A 18 11.42 0.93 -2.31
CA VAL A 18 11.29 1.70 -1.06
C VAL A 18 12.31 1.23 -0.03
N ASP A 19 12.51 -0.07 0.16
CA ASP A 19 13.52 -0.60 1.09
C ASP A 19 14.94 -0.14 0.71
N ALA A 20 15.26 -0.13 -0.58
CA ALA A 20 16.52 0.41 -1.09
C ALA A 20 16.65 1.92 -0.79
N PHE A 21 15.61 2.70 -1.06
CA PHE A 21 15.57 4.12 -0.73
C PHE A 21 15.77 4.38 0.77
N LEU A 22 15.11 3.61 1.64
CA LEU A 22 15.26 3.76 3.09
C LEU A 22 16.69 3.49 3.54
N ALA A 23 17.34 2.46 3.01
CA ALA A 23 18.73 2.16 3.32
C ALA A 23 19.67 3.31 2.90
N GLU A 24 19.43 3.93 1.75
CA GLU A 24 20.19 5.12 1.31
C GLU A 24 19.88 6.35 2.18
N TYR A 25 18.61 6.56 2.53
CA TYR A 25 18.18 7.66 3.39
C TYR A 25 18.85 7.58 4.77
N GLU A 26 18.84 6.41 5.40
CA GLU A 26 19.43 6.19 6.73
C GLU A 26 20.96 6.35 6.72
N GLN A 27 21.62 6.03 5.61
CA GLN A 27 23.06 6.30 5.45
C GLN A 27 23.39 7.80 5.44
N VAL A 28 22.49 8.63 4.90
CA VAL A 28 22.70 10.07 4.76
C VAL A 28 22.20 10.85 5.99
N GLN A 29 21.04 10.48 6.52
CA GLN A 29 20.35 11.24 7.57
C GLN A 29 20.50 10.63 8.97
N GLY A 30 20.99 9.39 9.06
CA GLY A 30 21.01 8.61 10.30
C GLY A 30 19.81 7.67 10.42
N PRO A 31 19.82 6.78 11.42
CA PRO A 31 18.80 5.74 11.58
C PRO A 31 17.43 6.35 11.90
N LEU A 32 16.37 5.77 11.32
CA LEU A 32 14.98 6.12 11.65
C LEU A 32 14.65 5.55 13.03
N THR A 33 14.15 6.41 13.92
CA THR A 33 14.10 6.14 15.36
C THR A 33 12.83 5.45 15.82
N ASP A 34 11.72 5.61 15.09
CA ASP A 34 10.44 4.98 15.39
C ASP A 34 9.61 4.65 14.14
N ALA A 35 8.51 3.93 14.36
CA ALA A 35 7.61 3.49 13.30
C ALA A 35 6.90 4.65 12.59
N LEU A 36 6.64 5.76 13.29
CA LEU A 36 5.98 6.93 12.71
C LEU A 36 6.93 7.62 11.72
N GLU A 37 8.18 7.86 12.14
CA GLU A 37 9.22 8.46 11.31
C GLU A 37 9.46 7.59 10.06
N ARG A 38 9.58 6.28 10.23
CA ARG A 38 9.71 5.33 9.11
C ARG A 38 8.51 5.38 8.17
N GLY A 39 7.29 5.37 8.71
CA GLY A 39 6.06 5.45 7.91
C GLY A 39 5.95 6.76 7.12
N LEU A 40 6.38 7.89 7.69
CA LEU A 40 6.39 9.18 7.00
C LEU A 40 7.40 9.20 5.84
N VAL A 41 8.60 8.67 6.05
CA VAL A 41 9.64 8.60 5.00
C VAL A 41 9.21 7.65 3.88
N VAL A 42 8.62 6.49 4.22
CA VAL A 42 8.01 5.57 3.23
C VAL A 42 6.92 6.26 2.42
N SER A 43 6.00 6.95 3.09
CA SER A 43 4.90 7.67 2.43
C SER A 43 5.42 8.76 1.48
N TYR A 44 6.44 9.50 1.91
CA TYR A 44 7.12 10.49 1.07
C TYR A 44 7.77 9.84 -0.17
N ALA A 45 8.49 8.72 0.01
CA ALA A 45 9.14 7.99 -1.08
C ALA A 45 8.12 7.50 -2.11
N LEU A 46 7.03 6.90 -1.65
CA LEU A 46 5.94 6.44 -2.51
C LEU A 46 5.28 7.61 -3.26
N GLY A 47 5.08 8.75 -2.58
CA GLY A 47 4.57 9.96 -3.22
C GLY A 47 5.51 10.49 -4.32
N ALA A 48 6.81 10.52 -4.07
CA ALA A 48 7.80 10.92 -5.08
C ALA A 48 7.81 9.96 -6.28
N MET A 49 7.79 8.64 -6.03
CA MET A 49 7.71 7.63 -7.09
C MET A 49 6.43 7.77 -7.93
N LEU A 50 5.29 8.07 -7.29
CA LEU A 50 4.04 8.31 -8.00
C LEU A 50 4.14 9.53 -8.93
N CYS A 51 4.69 10.64 -8.46
CA CYS A 51 4.93 11.82 -9.29
C CYS A 51 5.81 11.50 -10.50
N ASP A 52 6.90 10.76 -10.30
CA ASP A 52 7.81 10.37 -11.39
C ASP A 52 7.11 9.46 -12.40
N LEU A 53 6.31 8.49 -11.93
CA LEU A 53 5.51 7.61 -12.78
C LEU A 53 4.48 8.38 -13.62
N GLU A 54 3.83 9.38 -13.02
CA GLU A 54 2.89 10.26 -13.73
C GLU A 54 3.59 11.04 -14.84
N LEU A 55 4.76 11.62 -14.57
CA LEU A 55 5.55 12.35 -15.56
C LEU A 55 6.02 11.43 -16.72
N VAL A 56 6.48 10.21 -16.40
CA VAL A 56 6.87 9.22 -17.41
C VAL A 56 5.67 8.84 -18.29
N TRP A 57 4.51 8.61 -17.69
CA TRP A 57 3.31 8.24 -18.43
C TRP A 57 2.78 9.40 -19.29
N GLU A 58 2.81 10.63 -18.78
CA GLU A 58 2.47 11.82 -19.57
C GLU A 58 3.37 11.96 -20.79
N ALA A 59 4.69 11.83 -20.60
CA ALA A 59 5.65 11.85 -21.70
C ALA A 59 5.35 10.75 -22.74
N LEU A 60 5.03 9.52 -22.31
CA LEU A 60 4.62 8.44 -23.19
C LEU A 60 3.34 8.76 -23.96
N CYS A 61 2.32 9.32 -23.30
CA CYS A 61 1.06 9.67 -23.97
C CYS A 61 1.26 10.76 -25.05
N SER A 62 2.29 11.58 -24.92
CA SER A 62 2.66 12.58 -25.93
C SER A 62 3.46 12.02 -27.12
N ALA A 63 3.89 10.75 -27.04
CA ALA A 63 4.78 10.17 -28.04
C ALA A 63 4.06 9.94 -29.39
N PRO A 64 4.63 10.37 -30.53
CA PRO A 64 3.99 10.25 -31.85
C PRO A 64 3.67 8.82 -32.29
N ILE A 65 4.35 7.82 -31.72
CA ILE A 65 4.16 6.39 -32.04
C ILE A 65 2.73 5.91 -31.78
N PHE A 66 2.01 6.55 -30.85
CA PHE A 66 0.63 6.20 -30.54
C PHE A 66 -0.39 6.84 -31.50
N GLY A 67 0.05 7.75 -32.38
CA GLY A 67 -0.83 8.40 -33.36
C GLY A 67 -2.00 9.12 -32.69
N GLN A 68 -3.23 8.67 -32.97
CA GLN A 68 -4.45 9.20 -32.35
C GLN A 68 -4.87 8.45 -31.08
N GLN A 69 -4.16 7.38 -30.71
CA GLN A 69 -4.47 6.61 -29.50
C GLN A 69 -3.92 7.32 -28.27
N ASN A 70 -4.72 7.33 -27.20
CA ASN A 70 -4.29 7.76 -25.87
C ASN A 70 -4.11 6.51 -24.99
N PRO A 71 -2.86 6.07 -24.71
CA PRO A 71 -2.60 4.87 -23.91
C PRO A 71 -3.24 4.90 -22.52
N ARG A 72 -3.31 6.08 -21.88
CA ARG A 72 -3.95 6.25 -20.57
C ARG A 72 -5.45 6.01 -20.65
N ALA A 73 -6.11 6.57 -21.66
CA ALA A 73 -7.55 6.35 -21.87
C ALA A 73 -7.88 4.87 -22.15
N LEU A 74 -7.02 4.17 -22.90
CA LEU A 74 -7.15 2.73 -23.14
C LEU A 74 -7.03 1.92 -21.84
N TRP A 75 -6.06 2.25 -20.98
CA TRP A 75 -5.92 1.61 -19.68
C TRP A 75 -7.13 1.86 -18.77
N GLU A 76 -7.64 3.09 -18.70
CA GLU A 76 -8.83 3.43 -17.91
C GLU A 76 -10.09 2.68 -18.37
N GLU A 77 -10.21 2.42 -19.68
CA GLU A 77 -11.27 1.56 -20.23
C GLU A 77 -11.11 0.10 -19.79
N CYS A 78 -9.88 -0.44 -19.83
CA CYS A 78 -9.59 -1.80 -19.37
C CYS A 78 -9.86 -1.99 -17.87
N VAL A 79 -9.45 -1.04 -17.02
CA VAL A 79 -9.66 -1.11 -15.56
C VAL A 79 -11.14 -0.98 -15.21
N ARG A 80 -11.89 -0.08 -15.86
CA ARG A 80 -13.35 0.02 -15.63
C ARG A 80 -14.09 -1.28 -15.89
N ARG A 81 -13.58 -2.13 -16.79
CA ARG A 81 -14.15 -3.43 -17.10
C ARG A 81 -13.76 -4.53 -16.10
N ASN A 82 -12.70 -4.34 -15.31
CA ASN A 82 -12.15 -5.28 -14.33
C ASN A 82 -11.98 -4.59 -12.95
N ALA A 83 -13.09 -4.11 -12.39
CA ALA A 83 -13.08 -3.17 -11.26
C ALA A 83 -12.88 -3.81 -9.87
N ASP A 84 -13.07 -5.12 -9.72
CA ASP A 84 -12.83 -5.77 -8.43
C ASP A 84 -11.33 -6.01 -8.24
N ARG A 85 -10.78 -5.32 -7.24
CA ARG A 85 -9.37 -5.44 -6.83
C ARG A 85 -9.23 -5.69 -5.33
N SER A 86 -10.23 -6.32 -4.73
CA SER A 86 -10.27 -6.60 -3.29
C SER A 86 -9.12 -7.51 -2.85
N ALA A 87 -8.88 -8.59 -3.60
CA ALA A 87 -7.77 -9.52 -3.33
C ALA A 87 -6.40 -8.84 -3.36
N GLU A 88 -6.10 -7.98 -4.34
CA GLU A 88 -4.78 -7.30 -4.37
C GLU A 88 -4.62 -6.28 -3.24
N ARG A 89 -5.72 -5.68 -2.75
CA ARG A 89 -5.65 -4.79 -1.57
C ARG A 89 -5.28 -5.57 -0.31
N ASP A 90 -5.86 -6.75 -0.12
CA ASP A 90 -5.57 -7.60 1.03
C ASP A 90 -4.12 -8.11 0.98
N GLU A 91 -3.62 -8.50 -0.20
CA GLU A 91 -2.22 -8.85 -0.39
C GLU A 91 -1.27 -7.68 -0.07
N ILE A 92 -1.55 -6.48 -0.60
CA ILE A 92 -0.75 -5.29 -0.29
C ILE A 92 -0.77 -5.00 1.21
N ALA A 93 -1.92 -5.10 1.88
CA ALA A 93 -1.99 -4.89 3.32
C ALA A 93 -1.09 -5.88 4.09
N ALA A 94 -1.11 -7.16 3.70
CA ALA A 94 -0.24 -8.18 4.31
C ALA A 94 1.25 -7.91 4.08
N GLU A 95 1.62 -7.47 2.87
CA GLU A 95 2.97 -7.03 2.54
C GLU A 95 3.43 -5.89 3.46
N LEU A 96 2.63 -4.83 3.58
CA LEU A 96 2.98 -3.66 4.38
C LEU A 96 3.20 -4.01 5.86
N VAL A 97 2.42 -4.97 6.39
CA VAL A 97 2.60 -5.50 7.75
C VAL A 97 3.90 -6.30 7.87
N ARG A 98 4.21 -7.19 6.92
CA ARG A 98 5.47 -7.97 6.95
C ARG A 98 6.71 -7.08 6.88
N HIS A 99 6.66 -5.99 6.13
CA HIS A 99 7.75 -5.02 6.07
C HIS A 99 7.82 -4.13 7.32
N GLY A 100 6.87 -4.26 8.25
CA GLY A 100 6.81 -3.50 9.50
C GLY A 100 6.45 -2.03 9.29
N TRP A 101 5.79 -1.69 8.18
CA TRP A 101 5.45 -0.29 7.84
C TRP A 101 4.12 0.14 8.45
N VAL A 102 3.23 -0.81 8.73
CA VAL A 102 1.97 -0.61 9.43
C VAL A 102 1.78 -1.71 10.47
N HIS A 103 1.25 -1.31 11.62
CA HIS A 103 0.78 -2.24 12.64
C HIS A 103 -0.74 -2.36 12.55
N VAL A 104 -1.24 -3.60 12.52
CA VAL A 104 -2.63 -3.87 12.83
C VAL A 104 -2.69 -3.92 14.35
N GLU A 105 -3.13 -2.84 14.98
CA GLU A 105 -3.56 -2.94 16.37
C GLU A 105 -4.75 -3.90 16.37
N ALA A 106 -4.55 -5.11 16.87
CA ALA A 106 -5.67 -5.98 17.17
C ALA A 106 -6.51 -5.24 18.20
N GLU A 107 -7.73 -4.84 17.83
CA GLU A 107 -8.72 -4.43 18.80
C GLU A 107 -8.87 -5.60 19.78
N GLU A 108 -8.27 -5.47 20.97
CA GLU A 108 -8.53 -6.39 22.07
C GLU A 108 -10.02 -6.24 22.38
N GLU A 109 -10.82 -7.23 21.93
CA GLU A 109 -12.18 -7.42 22.42
C GLU A 109 -12.11 -7.51 23.94
N GLU A 110 -12.42 -6.39 24.59
CA GLU A 110 -12.64 -6.28 26.02
C GLU A 110 -13.84 -7.17 26.38
N THR A 111 -13.56 -8.46 26.52
CA THR A 111 -14.49 -9.46 27.00
C THR A 111 -14.70 -9.19 28.48
N THR A 112 -15.64 -8.29 28.78
CA THR A 112 -16.19 -8.14 30.13
C THR A 112 -17.08 -9.36 30.42
N ALA A 113 -16.41 -10.45 30.78
CA ALA A 113 -17.05 -11.58 31.43
C ALA A 113 -17.36 -11.22 32.89
N ASP A 114 -18.64 -11.34 33.22
CA ASP A 114 -19.18 -11.85 34.48
C ASP A 114 -19.06 -11.00 35.76
N VAL A 115 -20.18 -10.35 36.12
CA VAL A 115 -20.64 -10.30 37.52
C VAL A 115 -22.13 -10.66 37.55
N GLY A 116 -22.43 -11.96 37.48
CA GLY A 116 -23.68 -12.49 38.04
C GLY A 116 -23.65 -12.46 39.57
N GLY A 117 -24.74 -12.04 40.23
CA GLY A 117 -24.86 -12.28 41.66
C GLY A 117 -25.87 -11.45 42.47
N SER A 118 -27.16 -11.69 42.21
CA SER A 118 -28.22 -11.81 43.24
C SER A 118 -28.58 -10.60 44.12
N ALA A 119 -29.80 -10.10 43.92
CA ALA A 119 -30.60 -9.42 44.95
C ALA A 119 -30.89 -10.34 46.14
N PRO A 120 -31.28 -9.76 47.29
CA PRO A 120 -32.65 -10.01 47.73
C PRO A 120 -33.40 -8.75 48.19
N ALA A 121 -34.72 -8.86 48.08
CA ALA A 121 -35.72 -7.91 48.52
C ALA A 121 -35.79 -7.82 50.06
N GLU A 122 -35.97 -6.60 50.57
CA GLU A 122 -36.41 -6.35 51.94
C GLU A 122 -37.86 -5.83 51.96
N ALA A 123 -38.50 -6.13 53.08
CA ALA A 123 -39.93 -6.16 53.38
C ALA A 123 -40.61 -4.79 53.54
#